data_AF-A0A812YZ60-F1
#
_entry.id   AF-A0A812YZ60-F1
#
_cell.length_a   1.000
_cell.length_b   1.000
_cell.length_c   1.000
_cell.angle_alpha   90.00
_cell.angle_beta   90.00
_cell.angle_gamma   90.00
#
_symmetry.space_group_name_H-M   'P 1'
#
loop_
_entity.id
_entity.type
_entity.pdbx_description
1 polymer ?
#
loop_
_entity_poly.entity_id
_entity_poly.type
_entity_poly.pdbx_seq_one_letter_code
_entity_poly.pdbx_strand_id
1 'polypeptide(L)'
;MFAVGLWAVVLLVVAADEDCSLLVVNSTMGHRMYTKDGFCAPEPGNNGTTLRDNVLDFEGTKGATLYSVHFTPKWYDFPPGQPIRKDCVTSNGTRLTFRVGRWLSEDVRNEFMSGARKSSILKSDAEKLGDQIPEKLNFAFEGLATFRFRRGAGFEKREVKLRFAQGHIGRNAYNWWMGSTPSICHIEKEKELVCGELGFGDLGFLPHPQYGIHPNNHRFKVYPRPID
;
A
#
# COMPACT_ATOMS: atom_id res chain seq x y z
N MET A 1 29.83 24.81 54.50
CA MET A 1 28.83 23.73 54.65
C MET A 1 27.74 23.94 53.62
N PHE A 2 27.58 22.95 52.74
CA PHE A 2 26.56 22.73 51.71
C PHE A 2 26.26 23.84 50.68
N ALA A 3 27.00 23.80 49.57
CA ALA A 3 26.52 24.26 48.27
C ALA A 3 25.81 23.09 47.57
N VAL A 4 24.54 23.26 47.20
CA VAL A 4 23.79 22.27 46.41
C VAL A 4 23.81 22.75 44.95
N GLY A 5 24.67 22.13 44.15
CA GLY A 5 24.85 22.46 42.75
C GLY A 5 23.70 21.98 41.88
N LEU A 6 23.19 22.89 41.05
CA LEU A 6 22.50 22.58 39.80
C LEU A 6 23.36 21.64 38.97
N TRP A 7 22.84 20.47 38.61
CA TRP A 7 23.41 19.66 37.53
C TRP A 7 22.51 19.75 36.31
N ALA A 8 22.91 20.59 35.37
CA ALA A 8 22.45 20.55 34.00
C ALA A 8 22.98 19.26 33.35
N VAL A 9 22.10 18.40 32.89
CA VAL A 9 22.47 17.25 32.07
C VAL A 9 22.66 17.76 30.63
N VAL A 10 23.93 17.97 30.27
CA VAL A 10 24.35 18.20 28.89
C VAL A 10 24.31 16.86 28.16
N LEU A 11 23.37 16.67 27.25
CA LEU A 11 23.32 15.54 26.33
C LEU A 11 24.27 15.83 25.16
N LEU A 12 25.47 15.25 25.23
CA LEU A 12 26.41 15.13 24.12
C LEU A 12 25.92 14.02 23.19
N VAL A 13 25.48 14.38 21.99
CA VAL A 13 25.30 13.44 20.88
C VAL A 13 26.67 13.24 20.25
N VAL A 14 27.25 12.04 20.44
CA VAL A 14 28.41 11.59 19.67
C VAL A 14 27.90 10.63 18.61
N ALA A 15 28.11 10.99 17.35
CA ALA A 15 27.93 10.11 16.21
C ALA A 15 29.20 9.26 16.02
N ALA A 16 29.01 7.94 16.04
CA ALA A 16 29.90 6.91 15.48
C ALA A 16 28.97 5.71 15.25
N ASP A 17 28.44 5.58 14.04
CA ASP A 17 28.95 4.72 12.96
C ASP A 17 29.09 3.25 13.38
N GLU A 18 28.29 2.43 12.70
CA GLU A 18 28.20 0.97 12.73
C GLU A 18 27.97 0.29 14.10
N ASP A 19 26.70 0.24 14.52
CA ASP A 19 26.13 -1.00 15.07
C ASP A 19 24.59 -0.94 15.10
N CYS A 20 23.97 -1.80 14.28
CA CYS A 20 22.54 -2.06 14.25
C CYS A 20 22.10 -2.74 15.56
N SER A 21 21.78 -1.95 16.59
CA SER A 21 21.07 -2.44 17.77
C SER A 21 19.77 -1.66 17.96
N LEU A 22 18.74 -2.19 17.31
CA LEU A 22 17.33 -2.23 17.72
C LEU A 22 16.98 -1.40 18.97
N LEU A 23 16.80 -0.09 18.82
CA LEU A 23 16.00 0.70 19.75
C LEU A 23 14.53 0.34 19.47
N VAL A 24 14.05 -0.67 20.18
CA VAL A 24 12.61 -0.95 20.33
C VAL A 24 12.03 0.22 21.12
N VAL A 25 11.62 1.25 20.40
CA VAL A 25 10.72 2.25 20.95
C VAL A 25 9.40 1.54 21.16
N ASN A 26 9.06 1.32 22.43
CA ASN A 26 7.77 0.82 22.89
C ASN A 26 6.69 1.86 22.56
N SER A 27 6.30 1.91 21.29
CA SER A 27 5.11 2.61 20.82
C SER A 27 4.03 1.57 20.64
N THR A 28 2.82 1.86 21.08
CA THR A 28 1.60 1.09 20.83
C THR A 28 1.17 1.10 19.33
N MET A 29 2.15 1.13 18.41
CA MET A 29 2.08 1.22 16.94
C MET A 29 3.20 0.36 16.30
N GLY A 30 3.24 -0.92 16.65
CA GLY A 30 4.44 -1.76 16.48
C GLY A 30 4.22 -3.08 15.75
N HIS A 31 3.66 -3.07 14.54
CA HIS A 31 3.61 -4.27 13.69
C HIS A 31 4.19 -4.11 12.27
N ARG A 32 4.70 -2.91 11.92
CA ARG A 32 5.35 -2.72 10.62
C ARG A 32 6.60 -3.59 10.51
N MET A 33 6.62 -4.42 9.48
CA MET A 33 7.82 -5.09 9.01
C MET A 33 8.42 -4.28 7.87
N TYR A 34 9.74 -4.14 7.86
CA TYR A 34 10.46 -3.43 6.80
C TYR A 34 11.07 -4.44 5.83
N THR A 35 10.95 -4.12 4.55
CA THR A 35 11.51 -4.97 3.49
C THR A 35 12.99 -4.69 3.30
N LYS A 36 13.74 -5.71 2.92
CA LYS A 36 15.10 -5.56 2.40
C LYS A 36 15.04 -5.66 0.87
N ASP A 37 15.39 -4.57 0.18
CA ASP A 37 15.38 -4.49 -1.29
C ASP A 37 14.04 -4.89 -1.94
N GLY A 38 12.92 -4.58 -1.29
CA GLY A 38 11.57 -4.93 -1.77
C GLY A 38 11.14 -6.37 -1.48
N PHE A 39 11.94 -7.16 -0.76
CA PHE A 39 11.58 -8.51 -0.33
C PHE A 39 11.08 -8.52 1.12
N CYS A 40 10.05 -9.34 1.37
CA CYS A 40 9.52 -9.58 2.71
C CYS A 40 10.29 -10.69 3.42
N ALA A 41 10.24 -10.70 4.76
CA ALA A 41 10.61 -11.85 5.56
C ALA A 41 9.53 -12.93 5.38
N PRO A 42 9.87 -14.13 4.87
CA PRO A 42 8.87 -15.17 4.63
C PRO A 42 8.39 -15.79 5.94
N GLU A 43 7.08 -16.05 6.02
CA GLU A 43 6.47 -16.81 7.12
C GLU A 43 5.60 -17.94 6.56
N PRO A 44 5.69 -19.17 7.10
CA PRO A 44 4.93 -20.32 6.60
C PRO A 44 3.44 -20.28 6.99
N GLY A 45 3.07 -19.45 7.97
CA GLY A 45 1.72 -19.41 8.54
C GLY A 45 1.43 -20.55 9.52
N ASN A 46 0.37 -20.39 10.30
CA ASN A 46 -0.13 -21.39 11.25
C ASN A 46 -1.03 -22.42 10.56
N ASN A 47 -1.30 -23.54 11.24
CA ASN A 47 -2.23 -24.54 10.74
C ASN A 47 -3.62 -23.91 10.45
N GLY A 48 -4.21 -24.27 9.30
CA GLY A 48 -5.48 -23.72 8.83
C GLY A 48 -5.38 -22.37 8.11
N THR A 49 -4.20 -21.76 8.04
CA THR A 49 -3.97 -20.55 7.23
C THR A 49 -3.52 -20.93 5.81
N THR A 50 -3.72 -20.04 4.84
CA THR A 50 -3.41 -20.34 3.44
C THR A 50 -2.82 -19.14 2.76
N LEU A 51 -1.71 -19.36 2.05
CA LEU A 51 -1.11 -18.36 1.19
C LEU A 51 -2.04 -18.09 0.00
N ARG A 52 -2.28 -16.81 -0.30
CA ARG A 52 -3.13 -16.40 -1.40
C ARG A 52 -2.38 -15.45 -2.33
N ASP A 53 -2.70 -15.55 -3.62
CA ASP A 53 -2.36 -14.53 -4.60
C ASP A 53 -3.48 -13.47 -4.59
N ASN A 54 -3.13 -12.27 -4.16
CA ASN A 54 -4.03 -11.12 -4.08
C ASN A 54 -3.70 -10.18 -5.23
N VAL A 55 -4.60 -10.08 -6.19
CA VAL A 55 -4.34 -9.40 -7.46
C VAL A 55 -4.98 -8.03 -7.46
N LEU A 56 -4.21 -7.04 -7.91
CA LEU A 56 -4.67 -5.69 -8.18
C LEU A 56 -4.23 -5.29 -9.60
N ASP A 57 -5.21 -4.95 -10.45
CA ASP A 57 -4.97 -4.54 -11.82
C ASP A 57 -5.04 -3.01 -11.98
N PHE A 58 -4.25 -2.48 -12.89
CA PHE A 58 -4.31 -1.07 -13.30
C PHE A 58 -4.63 -0.96 -14.78
N GLU A 59 -5.38 0.07 -15.13
CA GLU A 59 -5.72 0.38 -16.51
C GLU A 59 -5.48 1.86 -16.82
N GLY A 60 -4.79 2.10 -17.92
CA GLY A 60 -4.59 3.44 -18.47
C GLY A 60 -5.87 3.95 -19.13
N THR A 61 -6.14 5.24 -19.04
CA THR A 61 -7.27 5.89 -19.72
C THR A 61 -6.94 6.25 -21.17
N LYS A 62 -7.96 6.58 -21.98
CA LYS A 62 -7.77 7.09 -23.34
C LYS A 62 -6.84 8.31 -23.31
N GLY A 63 -5.73 8.24 -24.04
CA GLY A 63 -4.67 9.26 -24.06
C GLY A 63 -3.40 8.85 -23.29
N ALA A 64 -3.52 7.94 -22.32
CA ALA A 64 -2.41 7.48 -21.49
C ALA A 64 -2.36 5.94 -21.40
N THR A 65 -1.82 5.30 -22.44
CA THR A 65 -1.67 3.83 -22.45
C THR A 65 -0.66 3.39 -21.37
N LEU A 66 -1.15 2.84 -20.27
CA LEU A 66 -0.30 2.22 -19.25
C LEU A 66 0.33 0.96 -19.83
N TYR A 67 1.66 0.89 -19.79
CA TYR A 67 2.44 -0.25 -20.27
C TYR A 67 2.76 -1.21 -19.13
N SER A 68 3.24 -0.68 -18.00
CA SER A 68 3.56 -1.48 -16.83
C SER A 68 3.46 -0.71 -15.54
N VAL A 69 3.14 -1.43 -14.46
CA VAL A 69 3.30 -0.97 -13.08
C VAL A 69 4.37 -1.81 -12.40
N HIS A 70 5.20 -1.18 -11.58
CA HIS A 70 6.11 -1.87 -10.66
C HIS A 70 5.91 -1.32 -9.25
N PHE A 71 6.02 -2.18 -8.24
CA PHE A 71 5.90 -1.75 -6.86
C PHE A 71 7.01 -2.38 -6.03
N THR A 72 7.81 -1.52 -5.41
CA THR A 72 8.85 -1.93 -4.46
C THR A 72 8.34 -1.62 -3.06
N PRO A 73 7.88 -2.62 -2.30
CA PRO A 73 7.45 -2.39 -0.92
C PRO A 73 8.63 -1.88 -0.09
N LYS A 74 8.32 -1.05 0.91
CA LYS A 74 9.26 -0.51 1.91
C LYS A 74 8.90 -1.02 3.29
N TRP A 75 7.61 -1.02 3.61
CA TRP A 75 7.08 -1.71 4.76
C TRP A 75 5.78 -2.42 4.43
N TYR A 76 5.45 -3.39 5.26
CA TYR A 76 4.22 -4.15 5.19
C TYR A 76 3.75 -4.53 6.58
N ASP A 77 2.46 -4.84 6.69
CA ASP A 77 1.84 -5.33 7.89
C ASP A 77 0.76 -6.35 7.52
N PHE A 78 0.64 -7.40 8.33
CA PHE A 78 -0.29 -8.50 8.16
C PHE A 78 -0.43 -9.22 9.51
N PRO A 79 -1.57 -9.87 9.78
CA PRO A 79 -1.83 -10.47 11.08
C PRO A 79 -0.84 -11.59 11.40
N PRO A 80 -0.38 -11.71 12.66
CA PRO A 80 0.49 -12.80 13.08
C PRO A 80 -0.06 -14.19 12.74
N GLY A 81 0.83 -15.09 12.32
CA GLY A 81 0.48 -16.46 11.98
C GLY A 81 -0.16 -16.62 10.59
N GLN A 82 -0.29 -15.56 9.80
CA GLN A 82 -0.61 -15.67 8.38
C GLN A 82 0.66 -15.95 7.55
N PRO A 83 0.56 -16.65 6.41
CA PRO A 83 1.70 -16.92 5.56
C PRO A 83 2.03 -15.71 4.67
N ILE A 84 3.32 -15.53 4.38
CA ILE A 84 3.81 -14.55 3.39
C ILE A 84 5.06 -15.10 2.68
N ARG A 85 5.20 -14.85 1.38
CA ARG A 85 6.40 -15.23 0.63
C ARG A 85 7.48 -14.15 0.66
N LYS A 86 8.73 -14.57 0.43
CA LYS A 86 9.84 -13.63 0.25
C LYS A 86 9.59 -12.66 -0.90
N ASP A 87 9.12 -13.18 -2.05
CA ASP A 87 8.61 -12.43 -3.20
C ASP A 87 7.14 -12.03 -2.97
N CYS A 88 6.90 -11.31 -1.87
CA CYS A 88 5.57 -10.92 -1.40
C CYS A 88 4.82 -10.00 -2.36
N VAL A 89 5.52 -9.26 -3.22
CA VAL A 89 4.90 -8.48 -4.30
C VAL A 89 5.62 -8.79 -5.61
N THR A 90 4.85 -9.08 -6.66
CA THR A 90 5.36 -9.19 -8.02
C THR A 90 4.56 -8.34 -8.98
N SER A 91 5.20 -7.94 -10.06
CA SER A 91 4.62 -7.11 -11.11
C SER A 91 4.65 -7.85 -12.44
N ASN A 92 3.54 -7.81 -13.17
CA ASN A 92 3.45 -8.38 -14.52
C ASN A 92 2.58 -7.46 -15.40
N GLY A 93 3.20 -6.72 -16.31
CA GLY A 93 2.51 -5.70 -17.10
C GLY A 93 1.84 -4.68 -16.17
N THR A 94 0.53 -4.55 -16.27
CA THR A 94 -0.27 -3.62 -15.46
C THR A 94 -0.85 -4.24 -14.18
N ARG A 95 -0.40 -5.45 -13.81
CA ARG A 95 -0.86 -6.21 -12.65
C ARG A 95 0.18 -6.22 -11.52
N LEU A 96 -0.31 -6.05 -10.30
CA LEU A 96 0.41 -6.37 -9.06
C LEU A 96 -0.20 -7.61 -8.41
N THR A 97 0.66 -8.52 -7.93
CA THR A 97 0.25 -9.69 -7.15
C THR A 97 0.94 -9.68 -5.79
N PHE A 98 0.13 -9.61 -4.73
CA PHE A 98 0.58 -9.68 -3.34
C PHE A 98 0.38 -11.10 -2.80
N ARG A 99 1.47 -11.76 -2.38
CA ARG A 99 1.50 -13.16 -1.94
C ARG A 99 1.54 -13.27 -0.44
N VAL A 100 0.35 -13.17 0.15
CA VAL A 100 0.13 -13.08 1.60
C VAL A 100 -1.22 -13.69 1.95
N GLY A 101 -1.34 -14.20 3.18
CA GLY A 101 -2.58 -14.72 3.74
C GLY A 101 -3.69 -13.66 3.83
N ARG A 102 -4.89 -14.14 4.17
CA ARG A 102 -6.08 -13.29 4.32
C ARG A 102 -6.69 -13.53 5.69
N TRP A 103 -6.42 -12.62 6.61
CA TRP A 103 -7.14 -12.57 7.86
C TRP A 103 -7.36 -11.12 8.28
N LEU A 104 -8.60 -10.76 8.56
CA LEU A 104 -8.96 -9.42 8.97
C LEU A 104 -8.38 -9.06 10.34
N SER A 105 -7.57 -8.01 10.39
CA SER A 105 -7.05 -7.40 11.61
C SER A 105 -7.36 -5.90 11.66
N GLU A 106 -7.71 -5.43 12.85
CA GLU A 106 -7.85 -4.00 13.12
C GLU A 106 -6.49 -3.30 13.24
N ASP A 107 -5.46 -4.00 13.73
CA ASP A 107 -4.12 -3.44 13.88
C ASP A 107 -3.52 -3.11 12.51
N VAL A 108 -3.68 -4.01 11.54
CA VAL A 108 -3.28 -3.78 10.13
C VAL A 108 -4.01 -2.58 9.55
N ARG A 109 -5.29 -2.40 9.91
CA ARG A 109 -6.07 -1.23 9.54
C ARG A 109 -5.50 0.04 10.15
N ASN A 110 -5.14 0.01 11.43
CA ASN A 110 -4.55 1.16 12.12
C ASN A 110 -3.21 1.56 11.48
N GLU A 111 -2.38 0.58 11.10
CA GLU A 111 -1.13 0.86 10.40
C GLU A 111 -1.32 1.45 9.01
N PHE A 112 -2.24 0.89 8.21
CA PHE A 112 -2.60 1.47 6.90
C PHE A 112 -3.10 2.91 7.03
N MET A 113 -3.94 3.19 8.04
CA MET A 113 -4.53 4.51 8.28
C MET A 113 -3.58 5.48 8.99
N SER A 114 -2.43 5.02 9.48
CA SER A 114 -1.49 5.83 10.25
C SER A 114 -0.98 7.05 9.47
N GLY A 115 -1.45 8.24 9.84
CA GLY A 115 -1.17 9.49 9.14
C GLY A 115 -1.93 9.68 7.80
N ALA A 116 -2.71 8.70 7.37
CA ALA A 116 -3.63 8.84 6.25
C ALA A 116 -5.00 9.31 6.73
N ARG A 117 -5.83 9.82 5.82
CA ARG A 117 -7.21 10.24 6.10
C ARG A 117 -8.12 9.70 5.02
N LYS A 118 -9.42 9.70 5.27
CA LYS A 118 -10.44 9.36 4.26
C LYS A 118 -10.24 10.16 2.96
N SER A 119 -9.87 11.43 3.07
CA SER A 119 -9.61 12.30 1.93
C SER A 119 -8.29 12.03 1.20
N SER A 120 -7.52 11.00 1.57
CA SER A 120 -6.25 10.63 0.92
C SER A 120 -6.20 9.15 0.53
N ILE A 121 -7.36 8.48 0.51
CA ILE A 121 -7.49 7.05 0.23
C ILE A 121 -8.63 6.82 -0.76
N LEU A 122 -8.29 6.18 -1.88
CA LEU A 122 -9.21 5.56 -2.81
C LEU A 122 -9.59 4.16 -2.33
N LYS A 123 -10.79 3.73 -2.70
CA LYS A 123 -11.27 2.38 -2.48
C LYS A 123 -11.89 1.82 -3.74
N SER A 124 -11.80 0.51 -3.92
CA SER A 124 -12.63 -0.18 -4.90
C SER A 124 -14.08 -0.26 -4.39
N ASP A 125 -15.02 -0.42 -5.31
CA ASP A 125 -16.45 -0.47 -5.04
C ASP A 125 -16.97 0.77 -4.31
N ALA A 126 -16.48 1.95 -4.74
CA ALA A 126 -16.78 3.23 -4.07
C ALA A 126 -18.29 3.51 -3.95
N GLU A 127 -19.12 3.00 -4.88
CA GLU A 127 -20.58 3.11 -4.81
C GLU A 127 -21.19 2.31 -3.65
N LYS A 128 -20.73 1.07 -3.44
CA LYS A 128 -21.25 0.19 -2.37
C LYS A 128 -20.75 0.61 -0.99
N LEU A 129 -19.51 1.10 -0.93
CA LEU A 129 -18.85 1.45 0.32
C LEU A 129 -19.07 2.89 0.74
N GLY A 130 -19.77 3.68 -0.07
CA GLY A 130 -20.10 5.09 0.18
C GLY A 130 -18.90 5.87 0.67
N ASP A 131 -18.94 6.25 1.95
CA ASP A 131 -17.98 7.14 2.60
C ASP A 131 -17.15 6.47 3.70
N GLN A 132 -17.20 5.14 3.77
CA GLN A 132 -16.50 4.34 4.77
C GLN A 132 -14.98 4.31 4.56
N ILE A 133 -14.26 4.20 5.67
CA ILE A 133 -12.86 3.77 5.77
C ILE A 133 -12.82 2.27 6.10
N PRO A 134 -11.71 1.54 5.90
CA PRO A 134 -11.66 0.14 6.28
C PRO A 134 -11.85 -0.02 7.80
N GLU A 135 -12.65 -1.00 8.21
CA GLU A 135 -12.76 -1.39 9.62
C GLU A 135 -11.62 -2.34 10.01
N LYS A 136 -11.36 -3.34 9.16
CA LYS A 136 -10.28 -4.32 9.27
C LYS A 136 -9.67 -4.60 7.90
N LEU A 137 -8.40 -4.99 7.89
CA LEU A 137 -7.65 -5.30 6.67
C LEU A 137 -6.94 -6.63 6.80
N ASN A 138 -6.78 -7.32 5.66
CA ASN A 138 -6.03 -8.56 5.54
C ASN A 138 -4.52 -8.33 5.62
N PHE A 139 -4.06 -7.25 5.00
CA PHE A 139 -2.67 -6.84 4.94
C PHE A 139 -2.62 -5.38 4.44
N ALA A 140 -1.48 -4.74 4.68
CA ALA A 140 -1.14 -3.43 4.16
C ALA A 140 0.31 -3.42 3.71
N PHE A 141 0.59 -2.72 2.61
CA PHE A 141 1.94 -2.47 2.10
C PHE A 141 2.08 -1.00 1.79
N GLU A 142 3.22 -0.40 2.09
CA GLU A 142 3.63 0.90 1.58
C GLU A 142 4.94 0.77 0.83
N GLY A 143 5.08 1.48 -0.28
CA GLY A 143 6.25 1.38 -1.11
C GLY A 143 6.30 2.45 -2.18
N LEU A 144 7.29 2.32 -3.06
CA LEU A 144 7.39 3.15 -4.26
C LEU A 144 6.69 2.43 -5.41
N ALA A 145 5.62 3.03 -5.93
CA ALA A 145 4.97 2.58 -7.13
C ALA A 145 5.52 3.35 -8.34
N THR A 146 5.91 2.62 -9.37
CA THR A 146 6.39 3.13 -10.65
C THR A 146 5.40 2.78 -11.73
N PHE A 147 4.89 3.78 -12.43
CA PHE A 147 3.99 3.62 -13.57
C PHE A 147 4.71 4.04 -14.84
N ARG A 148 4.69 3.19 -15.85
CA ARG A 148 5.29 3.44 -17.16
C ARG A 148 4.18 3.55 -18.19
N PHE A 149 4.03 4.73 -18.78
CA PHE A 149 3.07 5.02 -19.83
C PHE A 149 3.76 5.06 -21.18
N ARG A 150 3.03 4.66 -22.23
CA ARG A 150 3.46 4.83 -23.61
C ARG A 150 2.97 6.19 -24.11
N ARG A 151 3.89 6.99 -24.67
CA ARG A 151 3.60 8.31 -25.25
C ARG A 151 4.25 8.40 -26.63
N GLY A 152 3.45 8.30 -27.68
CA GLY A 152 3.93 8.17 -29.06
C GLY A 152 4.85 6.94 -29.23
N ALA A 153 6.07 7.18 -29.69
CA ALA A 153 7.11 6.15 -29.84
C ALA A 153 7.90 5.87 -28.54
N GLY A 154 7.76 6.72 -27.52
CA GLY A 154 8.54 6.67 -26.27
C GLY A 154 7.75 6.16 -25.07
N PHE A 155 8.43 6.20 -23.92
CA PHE A 155 7.85 5.90 -22.61
C PHE A 155 8.08 7.04 -21.64
N GLU A 156 7.09 7.25 -20.78
CA GLU A 156 7.14 8.19 -19.68
C GLU A 156 7.00 7.41 -18.37
N LYS A 157 7.83 7.76 -17.38
CA LYS A 157 7.86 7.11 -16.07
C LYS A 157 7.37 8.11 -15.02
N ARG A 158 6.44 7.67 -14.18
CA ARG A 158 5.95 8.42 -13.01
C ARG A 158 6.10 7.56 -11.77
N GLU A 159 6.56 8.14 -10.68
CA GLU A 159 6.79 7.46 -9.41
C GLU A 159 6.04 8.15 -8.29
N VAL A 160 5.45 7.35 -7.39
CA VAL A 160 4.72 7.88 -6.24
C VAL A 160 4.75 6.89 -5.09
N LYS A 161 4.81 7.41 -3.86
CA LYS A 161 4.73 6.59 -2.66
C LYS A 161 3.27 6.25 -2.37
N LEU A 162 2.92 4.99 -2.48
CA LEU A 162 1.56 4.49 -2.27
C LEU A 162 1.51 3.42 -1.20
N ARG A 163 0.34 3.36 -0.57
CA ARG A 163 -0.12 2.28 0.28
C ARG A 163 -1.16 1.46 -0.49
N PHE A 164 -1.05 0.15 -0.38
CA PHE A 164 -2.04 -0.80 -0.88
C PHE A 164 -2.50 -1.68 0.26
N ALA A 165 -3.79 -1.91 0.33
CA ALA A 165 -4.38 -2.80 1.32
C ALA A 165 -5.59 -3.52 0.75
N GLN A 166 -5.84 -4.71 1.27
CA GLN A 166 -7.03 -5.48 0.93
C GLN A 166 -7.86 -5.70 2.19
N GLY A 167 -9.16 -5.43 2.09
CA GLY A 167 -10.16 -5.74 3.11
C GLY A 167 -11.05 -6.89 2.67
N HIS A 168 -12.16 -7.03 3.38
CA HIS A 168 -13.22 -7.96 3.02
C HIS A 168 -14.57 -7.41 3.48
N ILE A 169 -15.53 -7.28 2.56
CA ILE A 169 -16.86 -6.74 2.84
C ILE A 169 -17.92 -7.71 2.32
N GLY A 170 -18.64 -8.36 3.24
CA GLY A 170 -19.61 -9.40 2.91
C GLY A 170 -18.96 -10.69 2.41
N ARG A 171 -19.75 -11.72 2.06
CA ARG A 171 -19.24 -13.11 1.92
C ARG A 171 -18.22 -13.37 0.79
N ASN A 172 -18.07 -12.49 -0.20
CA ASN A 172 -17.26 -12.76 -1.40
C ASN A 172 -16.63 -11.51 -2.04
N ALA A 173 -16.48 -10.39 -1.33
CA ALA A 173 -15.87 -9.18 -1.90
C ALA A 173 -14.59 -8.79 -1.15
N TYR A 174 -13.46 -8.80 -1.86
CA TYR A 174 -12.15 -8.47 -1.33
C TYR A 174 -11.72 -7.08 -1.79
N ASN A 175 -12.42 -6.07 -1.27
CA ASN A 175 -12.20 -4.69 -1.66
C ASN A 175 -10.76 -4.22 -1.41
N TRP A 176 -10.27 -3.38 -2.30
CA TRP A 176 -8.95 -2.77 -2.21
C TRP A 176 -9.03 -1.33 -1.75
N TRP A 177 -7.97 -0.93 -1.06
CA TRP A 177 -7.72 0.44 -0.63
C TRP A 177 -6.35 0.86 -1.14
N MET A 178 -6.27 2.06 -1.66
CA MET A 178 -5.05 2.66 -2.18
C MET A 178 -4.96 4.10 -1.73
N GLY A 179 -3.79 4.55 -1.30
CA GLY A 179 -3.65 5.94 -0.88
C GLY A 179 -2.30 6.25 -0.30
N SER A 180 -2.20 7.37 0.39
CA SER A 180 -1.01 7.76 1.14
C SER A 180 -1.39 8.82 2.17
N THR A 181 -0.40 9.49 2.76
CA THR A 181 -0.65 10.65 3.61
C THR A 181 -1.26 11.80 2.80
N PRO A 182 -2.03 12.72 3.42
CA PRO A 182 -2.62 13.88 2.73
C PRO A 182 -1.64 14.81 2.01
N SER A 183 -0.35 14.78 2.38
CA SER A 183 0.71 15.52 1.70
C SER A 183 1.17 14.90 0.38
N ILE A 184 0.84 13.63 0.14
CA ILE A 184 1.21 12.88 -1.06
C ILE A 184 -0.01 12.64 -1.92
N CYS A 185 -1.13 12.27 -1.29
CA CYS A 185 -2.37 11.94 -1.95
C CYS A 185 -3.54 12.74 -1.40
N HIS A 186 -4.46 13.16 -2.26
CA HIS A 186 -5.74 13.74 -1.86
C HIS A 186 -6.85 13.37 -2.86
N ILE A 187 -8.07 13.28 -2.37
CA ILE A 187 -9.27 13.10 -3.19
C ILE A 187 -9.66 14.47 -3.73
N GLU A 188 -9.64 14.62 -5.07
CA GLU A 188 -10.18 15.78 -5.76
C GLU A 188 -11.69 15.60 -6.04
N LYS A 189 -12.27 16.52 -6.81
CA LYS A 189 -13.67 16.44 -7.26
C LYS A 189 -13.91 15.08 -7.96
N GLU A 190 -15.15 14.59 -7.91
CA GLU A 190 -15.58 13.33 -8.56
C GLU A 190 -14.97 12.03 -7.98
N LYS A 191 -14.51 12.06 -6.72
CA LYS A 191 -13.97 10.88 -6.00
C LYS A 191 -12.69 10.30 -6.62
N GLU A 192 -11.95 11.12 -7.37
CA GLU A 192 -10.65 10.74 -7.90
C GLU A 192 -9.55 10.96 -6.86
N LEU A 193 -8.66 9.98 -6.70
CA LEU A 193 -7.46 10.13 -5.90
C LEU A 193 -6.33 10.67 -6.76
N VAL A 194 -5.79 11.79 -6.35
CA VAL A 194 -4.60 12.37 -6.95
C VAL A 194 -3.43 12.09 -6.03
N CYS A 195 -2.32 11.58 -6.58
CA CYS A 195 -1.08 11.42 -5.84
C CYS A 195 0.10 11.90 -6.68
N GLY A 196 0.69 13.03 -6.30
CA GLY A 196 1.71 13.69 -7.12
C GLY A 196 1.20 14.01 -8.53
N GLU A 197 1.91 13.52 -9.55
CA GLU A 197 1.57 13.72 -10.97
C GLU A 197 0.68 12.59 -11.54
N LEU A 198 -0.04 11.85 -10.68
CA LEU A 198 -0.91 10.75 -11.10
C LEU A 198 -2.34 10.96 -10.58
N GLY A 199 -3.31 10.69 -11.45
CA GLY A 199 -4.73 10.57 -11.11
C GLY A 199 -5.15 9.10 -11.08
N PHE A 200 -6.03 8.75 -10.15
CA PHE A 200 -6.52 7.39 -9.94
C PHE A 200 -8.02 7.36 -9.69
N GLY A 201 -8.72 6.45 -10.37
CA GLY A 201 -10.16 6.27 -10.22
C GLY A 201 -10.52 4.80 -10.01
N ASP A 202 -11.66 4.56 -9.37
CA ASP A 202 -12.22 3.21 -9.26
C ASP A 202 -12.85 2.79 -10.59
N LEU A 203 -12.55 1.57 -11.05
CA LEU A 203 -13.21 0.93 -12.19
C LEU A 203 -14.22 -0.13 -11.76
N GLY A 204 -14.28 -0.47 -10.47
CA GLY A 204 -15.11 -1.54 -9.94
C GLY A 204 -14.72 -2.93 -10.47
N PHE A 205 -15.67 -3.86 -10.42
CA PHE A 205 -15.53 -5.22 -10.95
C PHE A 205 -15.78 -5.24 -12.46
N LEU A 206 -14.74 -5.01 -13.26
CA LEU A 206 -14.82 -5.23 -14.71
C LEU A 206 -14.07 -6.50 -15.11
N PRO A 207 -14.62 -7.32 -16.03
CA PRO A 207 -13.89 -8.43 -16.63
C PRO A 207 -12.56 -7.95 -17.20
N HIS A 208 -11.48 -8.69 -16.96
CA HIS A 208 -10.23 -8.43 -17.66
C HIS A 208 -10.34 -8.98 -19.08
N PRO A 209 -10.10 -8.18 -20.14
CA PRO A 209 -10.23 -8.63 -21.52
C PRO A 209 -9.43 -9.90 -21.83
N GLN A 210 -8.30 -10.07 -21.13
CA GLN A 210 -7.38 -11.21 -21.28
C GLN A 210 -7.58 -12.36 -20.28
N TYR A 211 -8.27 -12.15 -19.15
CA TYR A 211 -8.31 -13.13 -18.04
C TYR A 211 -9.72 -13.45 -17.52
N GLY A 212 -10.78 -12.94 -18.15
CA GLY A 212 -12.16 -13.24 -17.76
C GLY A 212 -12.64 -12.53 -16.48
N ILE A 213 -13.78 -12.98 -15.95
CA ILE A 213 -14.37 -12.50 -14.69
C ILE A 213 -13.79 -13.32 -13.54
N HIS A 214 -12.98 -12.69 -12.69
CA HIS A 214 -12.64 -13.24 -11.39
C HIS A 214 -13.18 -12.30 -10.30
N PRO A 215 -14.01 -12.78 -9.36
CA PRO A 215 -14.65 -11.96 -8.33
C PRO A 215 -13.68 -11.33 -7.33
N ASN A 216 -12.36 -11.54 -7.50
CA ASN A 216 -11.31 -11.02 -6.63
C ASN A 216 -10.33 -10.09 -7.37
N ASN A 217 -10.57 -9.77 -8.65
CA ASN A 217 -9.72 -8.90 -9.44
C ASN A 217 -10.32 -7.50 -9.46
N HIS A 218 -9.82 -6.64 -8.58
CA HIS A 218 -10.19 -5.23 -8.57
C HIS A 218 -9.26 -4.45 -9.50
N ARG A 219 -9.79 -3.38 -10.09
CA ARG A 219 -9.06 -2.56 -11.04
C ARG A 219 -9.15 -1.09 -10.67
N PHE A 220 -8.03 -0.39 -10.74
CA PHE A 220 -7.99 1.07 -10.70
C PHE A 220 -7.61 1.64 -12.06
N LYS A 221 -8.28 2.74 -12.44
CA LYS A 221 -7.77 3.66 -13.46
C LYS A 221 -6.51 4.33 -12.92
N VAL A 222 -5.56 4.57 -13.81
CA VAL A 222 -4.42 5.43 -13.54
C VAL A 222 -4.02 6.21 -14.79
N TYR A 223 -3.63 7.47 -14.62
CA TYR A 223 -3.19 8.32 -15.72
C TYR A 223 -2.24 9.44 -15.24
N PRO A 224 -1.31 9.91 -16.09
CA PRO A 224 -0.42 11.03 -15.77
C PRO A 224 -1.19 12.35 -15.77
N ARG A 225 -0.79 13.28 -14.88
CA ARG A 225 -1.27 14.65 -14.80
C ARG A 225 -0.16 15.63 -15.21
N PRO A 226 -0.48 16.74 -15.91
CA PRO A 226 -1.80 17.09 -16.43
C PRO A 226 -2.29 16.09 -17.50
N ILE A 227 -3.60 16.00 -17.67
CA ILE A 227 -4.21 15.24 -18.76
C ILE A 227 -3.98 16.06 -20.02
N ASP A 228 -3.14 15.57 -20.94
CA ASP A 228 -2.96 16.15 -22.27
C ASP A 228 -4.22 16.00 -23.14
#